data_AF-A0A354HWX2-F1
#
_entry.id   AF-A0A354HWX2-F1
#
_cell.length_a   1.000
_cell.length_b   1.000
_cell.length_c   1.000
_cell.angle_alpha   90.00
_cell.angle_beta   90.00
_cell.angle_gamma   90.00
#
_symmetry.space_group_name_H-M   'P 1'
#
loop_
_entity.id
_entity.type
_entity.pdbx_description
1 polymer ?
#
loop_
_entity_poly.entity_id
_entity_poly.type
_entity_poly.pdbx_seq_one_letter_code
_entity_poly.pdbx_strand_id
1 'polypeptide(L)'
;MKAFLSRFDAIFLDIFPDFVEEFNKLLAPEGRIYPPAGELLTPELRIYALVRLGITDSTKIAAFLNYSPQTVYNYRMRVRNTAIVPKKEFATRVQELMT
;
A
#
# COMPACT_ATOMS: atom_id res chain seq x y z
N MET A 1 -5.20 18.17 1.45
CA MET A 1 -4.55 16.83 1.51
C MET A 1 -5.47 15.75 2.05
N LYS A 2 -5.92 15.83 3.32
CA LYS A 2 -6.76 14.77 3.93
C LYS A 2 -8.02 14.42 3.12
N ALA A 3 -8.78 15.42 2.66
CA ALA A 3 -9.99 15.16 1.88
C ALA A 3 -9.75 14.41 0.56
N PHE A 4 -8.62 14.66 -0.11
CA PHE A 4 -8.24 13.95 -1.34
C PHE A 4 -7.90 12.50 -1.03
N LEU A 5 -7.03 12.27 -0.04
CA LEU A 5 -6.63 10.91 0.34
C LEU A 5 -7.81 10.11 0.86
N SER A 6 -8.71 10.68 1.66
CA SER A 6 -9.92 9.99 2.11
C SER A 6 -10.84 9.61 0.94
N ARG A 7 -10.97 10.46 -0.08
CA ARG A 7 -11.71 10.10 -1.32
C ARG A 7 -11.02 9.00 -2.11
N PHE A 8 -9.70 9.08 -2.26
CA PHE A 8 -8.91 8.04 -2.91
C PHE A 8 -9.08 6.71 -2.18
N ASP A 9 -8.89 6.69 -0.87
CA ASP A 9 -9.01 5.48 -0.04
C ASP A 9 -10.40 4.86 -0.20
N ALA A 10 -11.47 5.66 -0.15
CA ALA A 10 -12.85 5.20 -0.30
C ALA A 10 -13.12 4.61 -1.70
N ILE A 11 -12.73 5.30 -2.77
CA ILE A 11 -12.91 4.81 -4.15
C ILE A 11 -12.08 3.54 -4.37
N PHE A 12 -10.87 3.49 -3.83
CA PHE A 12 -9.99 2.34 -3.97
C PHE A 12 -10.59 1.10 -3.28
N LEU A 13 -11.09 1.25 -2.05
CA LEU A 13 -11.70 0.15 -1.30
C LEU A 13 -13.07 -0.27 -1.84
N ASP A 14 -13.80 0.61 -2.52
CA ASP A 14 -15.02 0.23 -3.24
C ASP A 14 -14.70 -0.75 -4.39
N ILE A 15 -13.54 -0.59 -5.04
CA ILE A 15 -13.08 -1.47 -6.12
C ILE A 15 -12.38 -2.72 -5.57
N PHE A 16 -11.65 -2.59 -4.46
CA PHE A 16 -10.87 -3.65 -3.83
C PHE A 16 -11.22 -3.80 -2.34
N PRO A 17 -12.43 -4.30 -2.00
CA PRO A 17 -12.92 -4.35 -0.62
C PRO A 17 -12.02 -5.15 0.32
N ASP A 18 -11.48 -6.28 -0.14
CA ASP A 18 -10.64 -7.17 0.67
C ASP A 18 -9.14 -6.84 0.58
N PHE A 19 -8.77 -5.68 0.02
CA PHE A 19 -7.37 -5.34 -0.24
C PHE A 19 -6.49 -5.42 1.01
N VAL A 20 -6.98 -4.92 2.16
CA VAL A 20 -6.18 -4.87 3.38
C VAL A 20 -5.90 -6.28 3.89
N GLU A 21 -6.90 -7.14 3.86
CA GLU A 21 -6.85 -8.55 4.26
C GLU A 21 -5.91 -9.34 3.34
N GLU A 22 -6.11 -9.26 2.01
CA GLU A 22 -5.28 -9.95 1.03
C GLU A 22 -3.83 -9.45 1.04
N PHE A 23 -3.62 -8.15 1.19
CA PHE A 23 -2.28 -7.57 1.34
C PHE A 23 -1.57 -8.10 2.59
N ASN A 24 -2.28 -8.21 3.71
CA ASN A 24 -1.72 -8.72 4.97
C ASN A 24 -1.38 -10.22 4.92
N LYS A 25 -1.93 -10.99 3.96
CA LYS A 25 -1.49 -12.38 3.72
C LYS A 25 -0.08 -12.46 3.12
N LEU A 26 0.42 -11.38 2.52
CA LEU A 26 1.80 -11.30 2.02
C LEU A 26 2.83 -10.97 3.13
N LEU A 27 2.37 -10.71 4.35
CA LEU A 27 3.20 -10.24 5.47
C LEU A 27 3.19 -11.26 6.62
N ALA A 28 4.31 -11.31 7.35
CA ALA A 28 4.41 -12.05 8.59
C ALA A 28 3.46 -11.43 9.64
N PRO A 29 2.94 -12.21 10.61
CA PRO A 29 1.96 -11.72 11.59
C PRO A 29 2.36 -10.40 12.28
N GLU A 30 3.62 -10.27 12.69
CA GLU A 30 4.21 -9.10 13.33
C GLU A 30 4.35 -7.88 12.41
N GLY A 31 4.28 -8.10 11.09
CA GLY A 31 4.42 -7.08 10.07
C GLY A 31 3.10 -6.63 9.46
N ARG A 32 1.96 -7.19 9.88
CA ARG A 32 0.65 -6.83 9.36
C ARG A 32 0.30 -5.38 9.69
N ILE A 33 -0.39 -4.73 8.77
CA ILE A 33 -0.71 -3.30 8.81
C ILE A 33 -2.21 -3.14 8.73
N TYR A 34 -2.77 -2.44 9.72
CA TYR A 34 -4.19 -2.11 9.78
C TYR A 34 -4.35 -0.59 9.96
N PRO A 35 -5.36 0.03 9.32
CA PRO A 35 -5.65 1.44 9.51
C PRO A 35 -5.96 1.77 10.98
N PRO A 36 -5.50 2.93 11.50
CA PRO A 36 -5.94 3.41 12.81
C PRO A 36 -7.43 3.80 12.77
N ALA A 37 -8.05 3.91 13.94
CA ALA A 37 -9.45 4.33 14.06
C ALA A 37 -9.70 5.67 13.34
N GLY A 38 -10.69 5.69 12.45
CA GLY A 38 -11.06 6.87 11.66
C GLY A 38 -10.26 7.08 10.37
N GLU A 39 -9.33 6.18 10.02
CA GLU A 39 -8.70 6.14 8.70
C GLU A 39 -9.07 4.86 7.94
N LEU A 40 -9.10 4.96 6.61
CA LEU A 40 -9.40 3.84 5.72
C LEU A 40 -8.14 3.07 5.31
N LEU A 41 -7.01 3.77 5.14
CA LEU A 41 -5.72 3.19 4.77
C LEU A 41 -4.57 3.92 5.51
N THR A 42 -3.50 3.20 5.82
CA THR A 42 -2.24 3.79 6.29
C THR A 42 -1.42 4.34 5.11
N PRO A 43 -0.37 5.16 5.33
CA PRO A 43 0.56 5.55 4.28
C PRO A 43 1.15 4.37 3.48
N GLU A 44 1.53 3.28 4.14
CA GLU A 44 2.01 2.06 3.49
C GLU A 44 0.95 1.46 2.58
N LEU A 45 -0.28 1.30 3.09
CA LEU A 45 -1.37 0.73 2.31
C LEU A 45 -1.71 1.60 1.10
N ARG A 46 -1.66 2.94 1.21
CA ARG A 46 -1.83 3.85 0.07
C ARG A 46 -0.74 3.71 -0.98
N ILE A 47 0.52 3.52 -0.58
CA ILE A 47 1.62 3.23 -1.50
C ILE A 47 1.33 1.96 -2.30
N TYR A 48 0.85 0.91 -1.62
CA TYR A 48 0.60 -0.38 -2.26
C TYR A 48 -0.74 -0.44 -3.02
N ALA A 49 -1.71 0.39 -2.66
CA ALA A 49 -2.91 0.64 -3.46
C ALA A 49 -2.53 1.24 -4.83
N LEU A 50 -1.60 2.21 -4.86
CA LEU A 50 -1.07 2.75 -6.12
C LEU A 50 -0.31 1.69 -6.92
N VAL A 51 0.44 0.82 -6.26
CA VAL A 51 1.11 -0.32 -6.92
C VAL A 51 0.09 -1.27 -7.54
N ARG A 52 -1.00 -1.60 -6.82
CA ARG A 52 -2.13 -2.41 -7.31
C ARG A 52 -2.80 -1.82 -8.55
N LEU A 53 -2.85 -0.50 -8.65
CA LEU A 53 -3.33 0.26 -9.80
C LEU A 53 -2.30 0.40 -10.94
N GLY A 54 -1.14 -0.27 -10.84
CA GLY A 54 -0.08 -0.26 -11.85
C GLY A 54 0.93 0.88 -11.72
N ILE A 55 0.79 1.76 -10.74
CA ILE A 55 1.75 2.86 -10.49
C ILE A 55 2.86 2.34 -9.58
N THR A 56 3.99 1.94 -10.18
CA THR A 56 5.12 1.36 -9.44
C THR A 56 6.27 2.33 -9.20
N ASP A 57 6.38 3.40 -10.01
CA ASP A 57 7.44 4.39 -9.92
C ASP A 57 7.39 5.17 -8.59
N SER A 58 8.50 5.16 -7.85
CA SER A 58 8.58 5.81 -6.52
C SER A 58 8.35 7.32 -6.60
N THR A 59 8.78 7.97 -7.69
CA THR A 59 8.67 9.43 -7.86
C THR A 59 7.22 9.82 -8.12
N LYS A 60 6.49 9.05 -8.95
CA LYS A 60 5.05 9.22 -9.18
C LYS A 60 4.24 9.02 -7.91
N ILE A 61 4.55 7.98 -7.13
CA ILE A 61 3.89 7.72 -5.84
C ILE A 61 4.18 8.84 -4.85
N ALA A 62 5.42 9.30 -4.76
CA ALA A 62 5.83 10.40 -3.89
C ALA A 62 5.05 11.68 -4.24
N ALA A 63 4.95 12.02 -5.53
CA ALA A 63 4.16 13.16 -5.99
C ALA A 63 2.67 13.00 -5.65
N PHE A 64 2.08 11.81 -5.87
CA PHE A 64 0.67 11.56 -5.57
C PHE A 64 0.34 11.70 -4.09
N LEU A 65 1.20 11.18 -3.21
CA LEU A 65 1.00 11.18 -1.76
C LEU A 65 1.54 12.45 -1.09
N ASN A 66 2.13 13.38 -1.85
CA ASN A 66 2.85 14.54 -1.33
C ASN A 66 3.93 14.16 -0.30
N TYR A 67 4.72 13.14 -0.63
CA TYR A 67 5.89 12.66 0.11
C TYR A 67 7.18 12.93 -0.64
N SER A 68 8.32 12.86 0.06
CA SER A 68 9.61 12.76 -0.62
C SER A 68 9.82 11.34 -1.18
N PRO A 69 10.61 11.16 -2.25
CA PRO A 69 10.98 9.83 -2.73
C PRO A 69 11.62 8.96 -1.65
N GLN A 70 12.42 9.56 -0.76
CA GLN A 70 13.03 8.87 0.39
C GLN A 70 11.97 8.34 1.36
N THR A 71 10.91 9.10 1.62
CA THR A 71 9.81 8.67 2.50
C THR A 71 9.12 7.44 1.93
N VAL A 72 8.80 7.45 0.62
CA VAL A 72 8.23 6.28 -0.08
C VAL A 72 9.18 5.09 -0.04
N TYR A 73 10.48 5.30 -0.25
CA TYR A 73 11.50 4.26 -0.13
C TYR A 73 11.49 3.62 1.27
N ASN A 74 11.49 4.44 2.33
CA ASN A 74 11.49 3.97 3.71
C ASN A 74 10.25 3.14 4.04
N TYR A 75 9.06 3.59 3.60
CA TYR A 75 7.82 2.81 3.74
C TYR A 75 7.92 1.45 3.04
N ARG A 76 8.35 1.43 1.78
CA ARG A 76 8.53 0.18 1.01
C ARG A 76 9.54 -0.77 1.65
N MET A 77 10.65 -0.23 2.13
CA MET A 77 11.68 -1.03 2.81
C MET A 77 11.14 -1.69 4.08
N ARG A 78 10.39 -0.94 4.90
CA ARG A 78 9.77 -1.46 6.13
C ARG A 78 8.84 -2.63 5.83
N VAL A 79 7.92 -2.46 4.87
CA VAL A 79 6.97 -3.51 4.47
C VAL A 79 7.67 -4.73 3.88
N ARG A 80 8.63 -4.54 2.97
CA ARG A 80 9.34 -5.67 2.34
C ARG A 80 10.20 -6.46 3.34
N ASN A 81 10.60 -5.86 4.45
CA ASN A 81 11.35 -6.56 5.48
C ASN A 81 10.49 -7.51 6.31
N THR A 82 9.17 -7.34 6.29
CA THR A 82 8.22 -8.24 6.98
C THR A 82 7.44 -9.15 6.01
N ALA A 83 7.75 -9.09 4.71
CA ALA A 83 7.11 -9.92 3.70
C ALA A 83 7.50 -11.40 3.82
N ILE A 84 6.52 -12.30 3.67
CA ILE A 84 6.75 -13.77 3.63
C ILE A 84 7.06 -14.29 2.24
N VAL A 85 6.98 -13.43 1.22
CA VAL A 85 7.33 -13.72 -0.17
C VAL A 85 8.66 -13.07 -0.54
N PRO A 86 9.37 -13.55 -1.58
CA PRO A 86 10.62 -12.94 -2.02
C PRO A 86 10.48 -11.43 -2.28
N LYS A 87 11.40 -10.61 -1.76
CA LYS A 87 11.33 -9.13 -1.86
C LYS A 87 11.20 -8.61 -3.28
N LYS A 88 11.78 -9.32 -4.26
CA LYS A 88 11.71 -8.98 -5.69
C LYS A 88 10.31 -9.22 -6.28
N GLU A 89 9.56 -10.18 -5.76
CA GLU A 89 8.21 -10.53 -6.22
C GLU A 89 7.13 -9.71 -5.54
N PHE A 90 7.42 -9.08 -4.39
CA PHE A 90 6.39 -8.43 -3.56
C PHE A 90 5.50 -7.46 -4.34
N ALA A 91 6.08 -6.58 -5.16
CA ALA A 91 5.30 -5.61 -5.93
C ALA A 91 4.38 -6.29 -6.96
N THR A 92 4.86 -7.35 -7.62
CA THR A 92 4.07 -8.16 -8.55
C THR A 92 2.94 -8.87 -7.83
N ARG A 93 3.21 -9.50 -6.67
CA ARG A 93 2.16 -10.14 -5.86
C ARG A 93 1.08 -9.16 -5.41
N VAL A 94 1.46 -7.94 -5.04
CA VAL A 94 0.50 -6.88 -4.71
C VAL A 94 -0.35 -6.49 -5.93
N GLN A 95 0.22 -6.47 -7.13
CA GLN A 95 -0.54 -6.18 -8.37
C GLN A 95 -1.55 -7.26 -8.71
N GLU A 96 -1.22 -8.51 -8.40
CA GLU A 96 -2.00 -9.69 -8.74
C GLU A 96 -3.00 -10.10 -7.66
N LEU A 97 -3.15 -9.32 -6.57
CA LEU A 97 -4.13 -9.61 -5.53
C LEU A 97 -5.52 -9.79 -6.16
N MET A 98 -6.07 -10.99 -6.00
CA MET A 98 -7.43 -11.33 -6.41
C MET A 98 -8.40 -10.65 -5.44
N THR A 99 -9.36 -9.93 -6.01
CA THR A 99 -10.51 -9.37 -5.28
C THR A 99 -11.59 -10.41 -5.12
#